data_AF-A0A3D1WW28-F1
#
_entry.id   AF-A0A3D1WW28-F1
#
_cell.length_a   1.000
_cell.length_b   1.000
_cell.length_c   1.000
_cell.angle_alpha   90.00
_cell.angle_beta   90.00
_cell.angle_gamma   90.00
#
_symmetry.space_group_name_H-M   'P 1'
#
loop_
_entity.id
_entity.type
_entity.pdbx_description
1 polymer ?
#
loop_
_entity_poly.entity_id
_entity_poly.type
_entity_poly.pdbx_seq_one_letter_code
_entity_poly.pdbx_strand_id
1 'polypeptide(L)' 'MSIPIDVLVDKQNNVYEMTCVAISLSNVMAANGDQEFEDSNRKVVSTVLERVLMEDIEYTVDDKE' A
#
# COMPACT_ATOMS: atom_id res chain seq x y z
N MET A 1 8.03 -4.52 -11.37
CA MET A 1 8.08 -3.06 -11.09
C MET A 1 7.12 -2.35 -12.03
N SER A 2 5.92 -2.09 -11.55
CA SER A 2 5.03 -1.03 -12.04
C SER A 2 3.85 -1.02 -11.08
N ILE A 3 3.43 0.17 -10.63
CA ILE A 3 2.10 0.29 -10.01
C ILE A 3 1.11 -0.27 -11.04
N PRO A 4 0.18 -1.17 -10.67
CA PRO A 4 -0.80 -1.69 -11.61
C PRO A 4 -1.81 -0.60 -11.94
N ILE A 5 -1.46 0.26 -12.90
CA ILE A 5 -2.26 1.42 -13.31
C ILE A 5 -3.62 0.97 -13.82
N ASP A 6 -3.69 -0.16 -14.54
CA ASP A 6 -4.97 -0.71 -15.02
C ASP A 6 -5.92 -0.99 -13.85
N VAL A 7 -5.42 -1.65 -12.80
CA VAL A 7 -6.20 -1.91 -11.58
C VAL A 7 -6.55 -0.62 -10.86
N LEU A 8 -5.62 0.33 -10.78
CA LEU A 8 -5.86 1.63 -10.13
C LEU A 8 -6.94 2.45 -10.86
N VAL A 9 -6.97 2.42 -12.19
CA VAL A 9 -7.93 3.16 -13.01
C VAL A 9 -9.34 2.55 -12.90
N ASP A 10 -9.43 1.22 -12.81
CA ASP A 10 -10.71 0.51 -12.72
C ASP A 10 -11.26 0.43 -11.28
N LYS A 11 -10.47 0.77 -10.25
CA LYS A 11 -10.88 0.66 -8.85
C LYS A 11 -11.86 1.78 -8.49
N GLN A 12 -13.09 1.40 -8.14
CA GLN A 12 -14.16 2.32 -7.74
C GLN A 12 -14.15 2.65 -6.23
N ASN A 13 -13.25 2.06 -5.46
CA ASN A 13 -13.15 2.29 -4.01
C ASN A 13 -12.65 3.71 -3.70
N ASN A 14 -12.83 4.13 -2.45
CA ASN A 14 -12.40 5.45 -2.01
C ASN A 14 -10.87 5.60 -2.11
N VAL A 15 -10.42 6.43 -3.06
CA VAL A 15 -9.00 6.70 -3.32
C VAL A 15 -8.32 7.34 -2.10
N TYR A 16 -9.04 8.14 -1.32
CA TYR A 16 -8.51 8.77 -0.11
C TYR A 16 -8.17 7.72 0.95
N GLU A 17 -9.10 6.81 1.23
CA GLU A 17 -8.93 5.72 2.18
C GLU A 17 -7.76 4.81 1.79
N MET A 18 -7.70 4.42 0.51
CA MET A 18 -6.60 3.65 -0.05
C MET A 18 -5.24 4.34 0.16
N THR A 19 -5.20 5.66 -0.03
CA THR A 19 -3.98 6.46 0.18
C THR A 19 -3.59 6.48 1.66
N CYS A 20 -4.55 6.66 2.58
CA CYS A 20 -4.31 6.61 4.02
C CYS A 20 -3.76 5.26 4.48
N VAL A 21 -4.31 4.16 3.96
CA VAL A 21 -3.84 2.79 4.23
C VAL A 21 -2.43 2.61 3.68
N ALA A 22 -2.18 3.04 2.44
CA ALA A 22 -0.87 2.93 1.82
C ALA A 22 0.21 3.71 2.60
N ILE A 23 -0.10 4.91 3.10
CA ILE A 23 0.81 5.69 3.94
C ILE A 23 1.06 4.97 5.27
N SER A 24 0.00 4.51 5.93
CA SER A 24 0.09 3.82 7.22
C SER A 24 0.95 2.56 7.14
N LEU A 25 0.71 1.73 6.12
CA LEU A 25 1.48 0.52 5.91
C LEU A 25 2.93 0.83 5.50
N SER A 26 3.17 1.86 4.68
CA SER A 26 4.52 2.30 4.34
C SER A 26 5.33 2.69 5.58
N ASN A 27 4.69 3.37 6.55
CA ASN A 27 5.35 3.74 7.81
C ASN A 27 5.68 2.51 8.66
N VAL A 28 4.76 1.54 8.76
CA VAL A 28 5.00 0.27 9.49
C VAL A 28 6.15 -0.51 8.85
N MET A 29 6.15 -0.64 7.51
CA MET A 29 7.22 -1.32 6.77
C MET A 29 8.57 -0.61 6.90
N ALA A 30 8.59 0.72 6.83
CA ALA A 30 9.80 1.50 7.02
C ALA A 30 10.34 1.41 8.46
N ALA A 31 9.47 1.39 9.46
CA ALA A 31 9.85 1.30 10.87
C ALA A 31 10.39 -0.09 11.24
N ASN A 32 9.89 -1.15 10.62
CA ASN A 32 10.34 -2.52 10.85
C ASN A 32 11.68 -2.85 10.18
N GLY A 33 12.24 -1.93 9.38
CA GLY A 33 13.58 -2.09 8.80
C GLY A 33 13.71 -3.38 8.00
N ASP A 34 12.73 -3.66 7.12
CA ASP A 34 12.74 -4.88 6.31
C ASP A 34 14.00 -4.93 5.44
N GLN A 35 14.95 -5.79 5.80
CA GLN A 35 16.15 -6.09 5.01
C GLN A 35 15.78 -6.57 3.59
N GLU A 36 14.61 -7.17 3.41
CA GLU A 36 14.10 -7.59 2.10
C GLU A 36 13.95 -6.43 1.09
N PHE A 37 13.71 -5.19 1.54
CA PHE A 37 13.62 -4.03 0.65
C PHE A 37 14.98 -3.47 0.24
N GLU A 38 15.98 -3.53 1.13
CA GLU A 38 17.33 -3.06 0.84
C GLU A 38 18.00 -3.94 -0.23
N ASP A 39 17.83 -5.25 -0.15
CA ASP A 39 18.43 -6.21 -1.09
C ASP A 39 17.73 -6.23 -2.46
N SER A 40 16.45 -5.86 -2.52
CA SER A 40 15.64 -5.93 -3.74
C SER A 40 15.57 -4.63 -4.54
N ASN A 41 16.21 -3.55 -4.07
CA ASN A 41 16.13 -2.19 -4.65
C ASN A 41 14.67 -1.72 -4.91
N ARG A 42 13.72 -2.31 -4.18
CA ARG A 42 12.29 -2.03 -4.32
C ARG A 42 11.95 -0.77 -3.55
N LYS A 43 11.07 0.06 -4.13
CA LYS A 43 10.51 1.21 -3.41
C LYS A 43 9.36 0.75 -2.53
N VAL A 44 9.42 1.15 -1.24
CA VAL A 44 8.40 0.85 -0.23
C VAL A 44 7.01 1.28 -0.72
N VAL A 45 6.88 2.52 -1.18
CA VAL A 45 5.59 3.08 -1.62
C VAL A 45 4.99 2.29 -2.79
N SER A 46 5.79 1.96 -3.81
CA SER A 46 5.29 1.19 -4.96
C SER A 46 4.87 -0.23 -4.58
N THR A 47 5.55 -0.84 -3.61
CA THR A 47 5.25 -2.19 -3.13
C THR A 47 3.98 -2.20 -2.27
N VAL A 48 3.83 -1.19 -1.42
CA VAL A 48 2.61 -1.04 -0.61
C VAL A 48 1.40 -0.79 -1.49
N LEU A 49 1.50 0.10 -2.48
CA LEU A 49 0.41 0.35 -3.43
C LEU A 49 0.03 -0.91 -4.20
N GLU A 50 1.00 -1.71 -4.64
CA GLU A 50 0.74 -3.01 -5.28
C GLU A 50 -0.09 -3.93 -4.37
N ARG A 51 0.33 -4.11 -3.11
CA ARG A 51 -0.39 -4.97 -2.14
C ARG A 51 -1.80 -4.45 -1.83
N VAL A 52 -1.97 -3.14 -1.68
CA VAL A 52 -3.28 -2.53 -1.40
C VAL A 52 -4.20 -2.62 -2.62
N LEU A 53 -3.64 -2.50 -3.83
CA LEU A 53 -4.41 -2.63 -5.07
C LEU A 53 -4.86 -4.06 -5.33
N MET A 54 -4.00 -5.04 -5.05
CA MET A 54 -4.28 -6.48 -5.18
C MET A 54 -5.14 -7.06 -4.06
N GLU A 55 -5.52 -6.26 -3.06
CA GLU A 55 -6.30 -6.71 -1.89
C GLU A 55 -5.58 -7.78 -1.05
N ASP A 56 -4.25 -7.81 -1.11
CA ASP A 56 -3.41 -8.66 -0.25
C ASP A 56 -3.44 -8.24 1.23
N ILE A 57 -4.11 -7.13 1.54
CA ILE A 57 -4.19 -6.53 2.87
C ILE A 57 -5.64 -6.16 3.14
N GLU A 58 -6.22 -6.76 4.17
CA GLU A 58 -7.48 -6.31 4.74
C GLU A 58 -7.22 -5.12 5.66
N TYR A 59 -7.97 -4.04 5.45
CA TYR A 59 -7.97 -2.89 6.33
C TYR A 59 -9.40 -2.49 6.65
N THR A 60 -9.62 -2.03 7.87
CA THR A 60 -10.91 -1.50 8.32
C THR A 60 -10.69 -0.08 8.78
N VAL A 61 -11.52 0.83 8.31
CA VAL A 61 -11.65 2.15 8.92
C VAL A 61 -12.33 1.98 10.27
N ASP A 62 -11.59 2.28 11.34
CA ASP A 62 -12.15 2.44 12.68
C ASP A 62 -12.86 3.81 12.66
N ASP A 63 -14.14 3.82 12.30
CA ASP A 63 -15.01 4.98 12.48
C ASP A 63 -15.20 5.20 13.98
N LYS A 64 -14.21 5.83 14.61
CA LYS A 64 -14.37 6.41 15.93
C LYS A 64 -15.13 7.72 15.79
N GLU A 65 -16.45 7.60 15.89
CA GLU A 65 -17.33 8.67 16.40
C GLU A 65 -16.92 9.08 17.83
#